data_AF-A0A662G4K4-F1
#
_entry.id   AF-A0A662G4K4-F1
#
_cell.length_a   1.000
_cell.length_b   1.000
_cell.length_c   1.000
_cell.angle_alpha   90.00
_cell.angle_beta   90.00
_cell.angle_gamma   90.00
#
_symmetry.space_group_name_H-M   'P 1'
#
loop_
_entity.id
_entity.type
_entity.pdbx_description
1 polymer ?
#
loop_
_entity_poly.entity_id
_entity_poly.type
_entity_poly.pdbx_seq_one_letter_code
_entity_poly.pdbx_strand_id
1 'polypeptide(L)'
;MRFWRRKREERSDEEVREPVVYLPLKPEYKVIETYWVRKPFAKAVIVRIEELGGQYAYFVDEVKLTEAERRALDKLIDILSVELTPPESFEVDAREHVLKEARRLIRKYRGAVRGLSQESWEKVVYYIERDLLGYGPIDVLMRDWNLEDISCDGVGRAVHVWHR
;
A
#
# COMPACT_ATOMS: atom_id res chain seq x y z
N MET A 1 -16.52 -23.84 -47.19
CA MET A 1 -15.38 -23.23 -46.46
C MET A 1 -15.87 -22.70 -45.12
N ARG A 2 -15.51 -23.35 -44.02
CA ARG A 2 -15.93 -22.97 -42.66
C ARG A 2 -14.99 -21.90 -42.11
N PHE A 3 -15.50 -20.69 -41.94
CA PHE A 3 -14.82 -19.59 -41.25
C PHE A 3 -14.73 -19.89 -39.75
N TRP A 4 -13.51 -20.10 -39.26
CA TRP A 4 -13.23 -20.20 -37.82
C TRP A 4 -13.32 -18.80 -37.21
N ARG A 5 -14.43 -18.52 -36.51
CA ARG A 5 -14.58 -17.33 -35.67
C ARG A 5 -13.79 -17.56 -34.39
N ARG A 6 -12.58 -16.97 -34.31
CA ARG A 6 -11.74 -17.01 -33.11
C ARG A 6 -12.53 -16.41 -31.95
N LYS A 7 -12.98 -17.27 -31.03
CA LYS A 7 -13.66 -16.90 -29.79
C LYS A 7 -12.70 -16.00 -29.03
N ARG A 8 -13.08 -14.73 -28.83
CA ARG A 8 -12.35 -13.81 -27.96
C ARG A 8 -12.51 -14.40 -26.56
N GLU A 9 -11.44 -15.00 -26.04
CA GLU A 9 -11.39 -15.42 -24.64
C GLU A 9 -11.65 -14.17 -23.79
N GLU A 10 -12.81 -14.16 -23.15
CA GLU A 10 -13.09 -13.30 -22.03
C GLU A 10 -12.04 -13.65 -20.97
N ARG A 11 -11.03 -12.77 -20.80
CA ARG A 11 -10.22 -12.80 -19.58
C ARG A 11 -11.23 -12.63 -18.46
N SER A 12 -11.43 -13.69 -17.68
CA SER A 12 -12.11 -13.60 -16.40
C SER A 12 -11.49 -12.45 -15.64
N ASP A 13 -12.31 -11.53 -15.15
CA ASP A 13 -11.93 -10.60 -14.10
C ASP A 13 -11.48 -11.44 -12.89
N GLU A 14 -10.21 -11.83 -12.87
CA GLU A 14 -9.58 -12.30 -11.64
C GLU A 14 -9.65 -11.11 -10.70
N GLU A 15 -10.59 -11.17 -9.75
CA GLU A 15 -10.60 -10.31 -8.59
C GLU A 15 -9.17 -10.20 -8.08
N VAL A 16 -8.58 -9.02 -8.23
CA VAL A 16 -7.25 -8.71 -7.69
C VAL A 16 -7.42 -8.76 -6.17
N ARG A 17 -7.30 -9.95 -5.60
CA ARG A 17 -7.32 -10.15 -4.16
C ARG A 17 -6.05 -9.48 -3.64
N GLU A 18 -6.22 -8.41 -2.88
CA GLU A 18 -5.09 -7.86 -2.14
C GLU A 18 -4.49 -8.98 -1.28
N PRO A 19 -3.15 -9.09 -1.22
CA PRO A 19 -2.49 -10.16 -0.48
C PRO A 19 -2.77 -10.09 1.03
N VAL A 20 -3.35 -8.99 1.51
CA VAL A 20 -3.67 -8.71 2.91
C VAL A 20 -5.11 -8.27 3.08
N VAL A 21 -5.69 -8.59 4.24
CA VAL A 21 -7.03 -8.17 4.63
C VAL A 21 -6.90 -7.20 5.79
N TYR A 22 -7.38 -5.96 5.59
CA TYR A 22 -7.49 -4.98 6.67
C TYR A 22 -8.84 -5.16 7.36
N LEU A 23 -8.82 -5.64 8.61
CA LEU A 23 -10.04 -5.70 9.40
C LEU A 23 -10.49 -4.29 9.79
N PRO A 24 -11.78 -3.97 9.66
CA PRO A 24 -12.28 -2.66 10.04
C PRO A 24 -12.16 -2.47 11.55
N LEU A 25 -11.76 -1.26 11.96
CA LEU A 25 -11.85 -0.85 13.35
C LEU A 25 -13.33 -0.70 13.71
N LYS A 26 -13.81 -1.48 14.68
CA LYS A 26 -15.21 -1.44 15.08
C LYS A 26 -15.46 -0.32 16.10
N PRO A 27 -16.63 0.35 16.07
CA PRO A 27 -16.96 1.42 17.01
C PRO A 27 -17.00 1.00 18.48
N GLU A 28 -17.22 -0.29 18.76
CA GLU A 28 -17.31 -0.84 20.12
C GLU A 28 -15.92 -0.97 20.78
N TYR A 29 -14.85 -0.95 19.99
CA TYR A 29 -13.50 -1.07 20.50
C TYR A 29 -13.07 0.20 21.23
N LYS A 30 -12.58 0.04 22.46
CA LYS A 30 -12.10 1.16 23.24
C LYS A 30 -10.71 1.59 22.76
N VAL A 31 -10.63 2.73 22.09
CA VAL A 31 -9.34 3.31 21.68
C VAL A 31 -8.55 3.73 22.91
N ILE A 32 -7.33 3.21 23.03
CA ILE A 32 -6.39 3.50 24.11
C ILE A 32 -5.40 4.56 23.65
N GLU A 33 -4.86 4.39 22.45
CA GLU A 33 -3.85 5.29 21.92
C GLU A 33 -3.96 5.41 20.39
N THR A 34 -3.58 6.58 19.88
CA THR A 34 -3.45 6.81 18.44
C THR A 34 -2.28 7.74 18.17
N TYR A 35 -1.36 7.32 17.33
CA TYR A 35 -0.21 8.14 16.93
C TYR A 35 0.13 7.95 15.45
N TRP A 36 0.87 8.91 14.91
CA TRP A 36 1.30 8.88 13.52
C TRP A 36 2.58 8.05 13.38
N VAL A 37 2.54 7.06 12.49
CA VAL A 37 3.75 6.35 12.04
C VAL A 37 4.34 7.08 10.83
N ARG A 38 3.49 7.46 9.86
CA ARG A 38 3.91 8.21 8.67
C ARG A 38 2.88 9.28 8.31
N LYS A 39 3.16 10.53 8.65
CA LYS A 39 2.25 11.66 8.33
C LYS A 39 2.19 11.93 6.82
N PRO A 40 1.02 12.30 6.27
CA PRO A 40 -0.35 12.20 6.81
C PRO A 40 -1.06 10.88 6.46
N PHE A 41 -0.32 9.81 6.15
CA PHE A 41 -0.85 8.65 5.44
C PHE A 41 -1.15 7.43 6.33
N ALA A 42 -0.46 7.27 7.46
CA ALA A 42 -0.60 6.08 8.30
C ALA A 42 -0.48 6.39 9.80
N LYS A 43 -1.43 5.86 10.56
CA LYS A 43 -1.46 5.87 12.03
C LYS A 43 -1.48 4.47 12.60
N ALA A 44 -0.91 4.35 13.80
CA ALA A 44 -1.17 3.23 14.70
C ALA A 44 -2.39 3.57 15.56
N VAL A 45 -3.29 2.61 15.72
CA VAL A 45 -4.45 2.71 16.62
C VAL A 45 -4.44 1.50 17.54
N ILE A 46 -4.18 1.73 18.82
CA ILE A 46 -4.17 0.67 19.83
C ILE A 46 -5.54 0.68 20.49
N VAL A 47 -6.21 -0.46 20.48
CA VAL A 47 -7.54 -0.62 21.07
C VAL A 47 -7.58 -1.75 22.08
N ARG A 48 -8.53 -1.65 22.99
CA ARG A 48 -8.90 -2.71 23.93
C ARG A 48 -10.28 -3.25 23.55
N ILE A 49 -10.36 -4.56 23.37
CA ILE A 49 -11.56 -5.29 22.95
C ILE A 49 -12.15 -5.99 24.18
N GLU A 50 -13.19 -5.40 24.76
CA GLU A 50 -13.82 -5.90 25.99
C GLU A 50 -14.48 -7.28 25.78
N GLU A 51 -15.06 -7.54 24.61
CA GLU A 51 -15.70 -8.83 24.29
C GLU A 51 -14.72 -10.00 24.25
N LEU A 52 -13.43 -9.73 24.08
CA LEU A 52 -12.36 -10.72 24.08
C LEU A 52 -11.61 -10.78 25.42
N GLY A 53 -12.25 -10.35 26.51
CA GLY A 53 -11.64 -10.35 27.85
C GLY A 53 -10.69 -9.17 28.07
N GLY A 54 -10.88 -8.07 27.34
CA GLY A 54 -10.05 -6.87 27.46
C GLY A 54 -8.69 -7.00 26.81
N GLN A 55 -8.55 -7.86 25.79
CA GLN A 55 -7.34 -8.00 24.98
C GLN A 55 -7.03 -6.73 24.21
N TYR A 56 -5.74 -6.46 24.00
CA TYR A 56 -5.27 -5.37 23.17
C TYR A 56 -5.13 -5.81 21.72
N ALA A 57 -5.46 -4.92 20.80
CA ALA A 57 -5.27 -5.12 19.36
C ALA A 57 -4.63 -3.88 18.75
N TYR A 58 -3.72 -4.11 17.82
CA TYR A 58 -3.00 -3.08 17.08
C TYR A 58 -3.58 -2.96 15.67
N PHE A 59 -4.11 -1.80 15.33
CA PHE A 59 -4.65 -1.51 14.01
C PHE A 59 -3.78 -0.50 13.27
N VAL A 60 -3.58 -0.75 11.97
CA VAL A 60 -2.98 0.21 11.04
C VAL A 60 -4.11 0.95 10.33
N ASP A 61 -4.26 2.24 10.65
CA ASP A 61 -5.14 3.15 9.93
C ASP A 61 -4.33 3.86 8.83
N GLU A 62 -4.36 3.27 7.65
CA GLU A 62 -3.64 3.72 6.46
C GLU A 62 -4.61 4.25 5.40
N VAL A 63 -4.23 5.34 4.74
CA VAL A 63 -5.01 5.97 3.68
C VAL A 63 -5.38 4.95 2.61
N LYS A 64 -6.67 4.85 2.30
CA LYS A 64 -7.17 3.94 1.27
C LYS A 64 -7.13 4.61 -0.10
N LEU A 65 -6.79 3.82 -1.12
CA LEU A 65 -6.89 4.24 -2.50
C LEU A 65 -8.30 3.96 -3.02
N THR A 66 -8.89 4.96 -3.67
CA THR A 66 -10.04 4.77 -4.56
C THR A 66 -9.63 3.90 -5.75
N GLU A 67 -10.59 3.32 -6.46
CA GLU A 67 -10.29 2.52 -7.65
C GLU A 67 -9.54 3.32 -8.72
N ALA A 68 -9.83 4.62 -8.87
CA ALA A 68 -9.15 5.47 -9.82
C ALA A 68 -7.68 5.70 -9.43
N GLU A 69 -7.40 5.90 -8.14
CA GLU A 69 -6.04 6.01 -7.61
C GLU A 69 -5.27 4.69 -7.74
N ARG A 70 -5.92 3.55 -7.47
CA ARG A 70 -5.31 2.22 -7.64
C ARG A 70 -4.94 1.94 -9.10
N ARG A 71 -5.85 2.18 -10.04
CA ARG A 71 -5.54 2.05 -11.48
C ARG A 71 -4.38 2.96 -11.91
N ALA A 72 -4.26 4.14 -11.30
CA ALA A 72 -3.14 5.03 -11.58
C ALA A 72 -1.82 4.52 -10.99
N LEU A 73 -1.85 3.94 -9.78
CA LEU A 73 -0.71 3.27 -9.16
C LEU A 73 -0.23 2.10 -10.03
N ASP A 74 -1.11 1.16 -10.37
CA ASP A 74 -0.76 -0.04 -11.14
C ASP A 74 -0.14 0.34 -12.49
N LYS A 75 -0.75 1.29 -13.20
CA LYS A 75 -0.22 1.81 -14.46
C LYS A 75 1.16 2.46 -14.29
N LEU A 76 1.40 3.17 -13.19
CA LEU A 76 2.71 3.78 -12.95
C LEU A 76 3.76 2.73 -12.61
N ILE A 77 3.41 1.69 -11.86
CA ILE A 77 4.29 0.55 -11.59
C ILE A 77 4.67 -0.14 -12.90
N ASP A 78 3.69 -0.39 -13.78
CA ASP A 78 3.95 -0.97 -15.10
C ASP A 78 4.92 -0.12 -15.92
N ILE A 79 4.70 1.20 -15.98
CA ILE A 79 5.59 2.11 -16.71
C ILE A 79 6.98 2.17 -16.06
N LEU A 80 7.05 2.23 -14.73
CA LEU A 80 8.32 2.21 -13.99
C LEU A 80 9.10 0.93 -14.28
N SER A 81 8.44 -0.23 -14.32
CA SER A 81 9.10 -1.51 -14.59
C SER A 81 9.80 -1.55 -15.96
N VAL A 82 9.35 -0.73 -16.91
CA VAL A 82 9.90 -0.65 -18.28
C VAL A 82 10.86 0.53 -18.45
N GLU A 83 10.54 1.70 -17.90
CA GLU A 83 11.31 2.95 -18.09
C GLU A 83 12.38 3.19 -17.00
N LEU A 84 12.39 2.44 -15.88
CA LEU A 84 13.34 2.68 -14.79
C LEU A 84 14.76 2.30 -15.22
N THR A 85 15.61 3.31 -15.34
CA THR A 85 17.04 3.12 -15.57
C THR A 85 17.78 3.02 -14.24
N PRO A 86 18.89 2.27 -14.17
CA PRO A 86 19.79 2.34 -13.02
C PRO A 86 20.25 3.77 -12.75
N PRO A 87 20.62 4.10 -11.49
CA PRO A 87 21.23 5.38 -11.19
C PRO A 87 22.54 5.57 -11.96
N GLU A 88 22.91 6.83 -12.21
CA GLU A 88 24.11 7.19 -12.97
C GLU A 88 25.42 6.78 -12.27
N SER A 89 25.39 6.61 -10.94
CA SER A 89 26.50 6.08 -10.16
C SER A 89 25.99 5.29 -8.94
N PHE A 90 26.86 4.45 -8.37
CA PHE A 90 26.59 3.70 -7.15
C PHE A 90 26.52 4.58 -5.88
N GLU A 91 26.95 5.83 -5.96
CA GLU A 91 26.89 6.78 -4.85
C GLU A 91 25.50 7.41 -4.70
N VAL A 92 24.66 7.34 -5.74
CA VAL A 92 23.29 7.83 -5.69
C VAL A 92 22.42 6.83 -4.92
N ASP A 93 21.69 7.32 -3.93
CA ASP A 93 20.71 6.53 -3.21
C ASP A 93 19.64 5.99 -4.19
N ALA A 94 19.57 4.67 -4.32
CA ALA A 94 18.64 3.98 -5.20
C ALA A 94 17.17 4.36 -4.90
N ARG A 95 16.85 4.61 -3.62
CA ARG A 95 15.52 5.05 -3.19
C ARG A 95 15.21 6.45 -3.70
N GLU A 96 16.16 7.37 -3.58
CA GLU A 96 15.97 8.74 -4.07
C GLU A 96 15.78 8.76 -5.59
N HIS A 97 16.58 7.95 -6.31
CA HIS A 97 16.48 7.80 -7.76
C HIS A 97 15.09 7.29 -8.19
N VAL A 98 14.60 6.21 -7.59
CA VAL A 98 13.27 5.65 -7.90
C VAL A 98 12.17 6.66 -7.61
N LEU A 99 12.22 7.38 -6.48
CA LEU A 99 11.23 8.41 -6.16
C LEU A 99 11.26 9.59 -7.12
N LYS A 100 12.46 10.00 -7.56
CA LYS A 100 12.63 11.06 -8.56
C LYS A 100 12.02 10.65 -9.90
N GLU A 101 12.30 9.43 -10.35
CA GLU A 101 11.77 8.88 -11.59
C GLU A 101 10.24 8.69 -11.53
N ALA A 102 9.72 8.15 -10.42
CA ALA A 102 8.28 8.05 -10.20
C ALA A 102 7.59 9.43 -10.30
N ARG A 103 8.15 10.47 -9.65
CA ARG A 103 7.63 11.84 -9.74
C ARG A 103 7.74 12.42 -11.16
N ARG A 104 8.79 12.11 -11.91
CA ARG A 104 8.94 12.51 -13.32
C ARG A 104 7.84 11.89 -14.18
N LEU A 105 7.60 10.59 -14.03
CA LEU A 105 6.55 9.87 -14.75
C LEU A 105 5.17 10.41 -14.37
N ILE A 106 4.89 10.64 -13.08
CA ILE A 106 3.63 11.26 -12.65
C ILE A 106 3.41 12.60 -13.38
N ARG A 107 4.42 13.47 -13.49
CA ARG A 107 4.27 14.75 -14.22
C ARG A 107 3.98 14.54 -15.70
N LYS A 108 4.64 13.56 -16.35
CA LYS A 108 4.44 13.21 -17.77
C LYS A 108 3.04 12.63 -18.04
N TYR A 109 2.54 11.77 -17.15
CA TYR A 109 1.29 11.03 -17.33
C TYR A 109 0.08 11.64 -16.62
N ARG A 110 0.26 12.71 -15.83
CA ARG A 110 -0.83 13.47 -15.18
C ARG A 110 -1.95 13.86 -16.13
N GLY A 111 -1.62 14.25 -17.37
CA GLY A 111 -2.62 14.61 -18.38
C GLY A 111 -3.39 13.42 -18.96
N ALA A 112 -2.79 12.22 -18.91
CA ALA A 112 -3.41 10.98 -19.40
C ALA A 112 -4.34 10.36 -18.35
N VAL A 113 -4.04 10.53 -17.06
CA VAL A 113 -4.88 10.11 -15.95
C VAL A 113 -5.71 11.31 -15.48
N ARG A 114 -6.80 11.57 -16.20
CA ARG A 114 -7.71 12.68 -15.88
C ARG A 114 -8.49 12.39 -14.60
N GLY A 115 -8.72 13.43 -13.79
CA GLY A 115 -9.63 13.38 -12.64
C GLY A 115 -9.00 13.12 -11.28
N LEU A 116 -7.68 12.92 -11.18
CA LEU A 116 -6.99 12.82 -9.88
C LEU A 116 -6.51 14.18 -9.39
N SER A 117 -6.78 14.47 -8.11
CA SER A 117 -6.29 15.68 -7.43
C SER A 117 -4.79 15.58 -7.09
N GLN A 118 -4.20 16.68 -6.64
CA GLN A 118 -2.84 16.68 -6.12
C GLN A 118 -2.67 15.72 -4.93
N GLU A 119 -3.65 15.70 -4.01
CA GLU A 119 -3.66 14.80 -2.85
C GLU A 119 -3.73 13.33 -3.27
N SER A 120 -4.55 13.01 -4.28
CA SER A 120 -4.60 11.66 -4.85
C SER A 120 -3.24 11.19 -5.38
N TRP A 121 -2.50 12.08 -6.04
CA TRP A 121 -1.15 11.76 -6.49
C TRP A 121 -0.16 11.56 -5.34
N GLU A 122 -0.33 12.28 -4.23
CA GLU A 122 0.50 12.08 -3.03
C GLU A 122 0.23 10.72 -2.38
N LYS A 123 -1.03 10.25 -2.37
CA LYS A 123 -1.37 8.88 -1.97
C LYS A 123 -0.74 7.84 -2.90
N VAL A 124 -0.77 8.07 -4.21
CA VAL A 124 -0.13 7.15 -5.17
C VAL A 124 1.39 7.10 -4.94
N VAL A 125 2.05 8.23 -4.74
CA VAL A 125 3.49 8.27 -4.41
C VAL A 125 3.77 7.54 -3.10
N TYR A 126 2.90 7.69 -2.10
CA TYR A 126 3.02 6.94 -0.85
C TYR A 126 3.04 5.42 -1.11
N TYR A 127 2.08 4.90 -1.88
CA TYR A 127 2.01 3.46 -2.17
C TYR A 127 3.19 2.99 -3.04
N ILE A 128 3.71 3.81 -3.96
CA ILE A 128 4.95 3.49 -4.70
C ILE A 128 6.12 3.33 -3.72
N GLU A 129 6.30 4.26 -2.78
CA GLU A 129 7.35 4.16 -1.77
C GLU A 129 7.14 2.94 -0.86
N ARG A 130 5.90 2.67 -0.46
CA ARG A 130 5.53 1.55 0.41
C ARG A 130 5.82 0.19 -0.24
N ASP A 131 5.41 0.03 -1.49
CA ASP A 131 5.38 -1.27 -2.17
C ASP A 131 6.66 -1.57 -2.95
N LEU A 132 7.33 -0.56 -3.54
CA LEU A 132 8.57 -0.78 -4.31
C LEU A 132 9.84 -0.57 -3.46
N LEU A 133 9.79 0.32 -2.47
CA LEU A 133 10.97 0.73 -1.70
C LEU A 133 10.89 0.36 -0.22
N GLY A 134 9.70 0.00 0.24
CA GLY A 134 9.42 -0.38 1.62
C GLY A 134 9.20 -1.88 1.75
N TYR A 135 8.41 -2.23 2.76
CA TYR A 135 8.08 -3.63 3.08
C TYR A 135 6.67 -4.02 2.65
N GLY A 136 6.09 -3.30 1.69
CA GLY A 136 4.74 -3.55 1.18
C GLY A 136 3.68 -3.41 2.28
N PRO A 137 2.74 -4.37 2.40
CA PRO A 137 1.66 -4.29 3.38
C PRO A 137 2.08 -4.12 4.85
N ILE A 138 3.29 -4.58 5.23
CA ILE A 138 3.81 -4.47 6.59
C ILE A 138 4.70 -3.24 6.80
N ASP A 139 4.88 -2.38 5.79
CA ASP A 139 5.77 -1.21 5.85
C ASP A 139 5.45 -0.28 7.03
N VAL A 140 4.16 -0.09 7.35
CA VAL A 140 3.76 0.70 8.52
C VAL A 140 4.23 0.05 9.83
N LEU A 141 4.12 -1.27 9.96
CA LEU A 141 4.62 -1.98 11.15
C LEU A 141 6.14 -1.84 11.25
N MET A 142 6.84 -2.04 10.13
CA MET A 142 8.31 -1.98 10.07
C MET A 142 8.87 -0.57 10.35
N ARG A 143 8.08 0.48 10.12
CA ARG A 143 8.48 1.88 10.38
C ARG A 143 8.09 2.35 11.77
N ASP A 144 7.31 1.58 12.50
CA ASP A 144 6.89 1.97 13.84
C ASP A 144 7.98 1.65 14.87
N TRP A 145 8.53 2.70 15.46
CA TRP A 145 9.59 2.62 16.46
C TRP A 145 9.13 2.06 17.81
N ASN A 146 7.82 1.96 18.04
CA ASN A 146 7.23 1.36 19.25
C ASN A 146 7.07 -0.15 19.15
N LEU A 147 7.19 -0.74 17.95
CA LEU A 147 7.14 -2.18 17.76
C LEU A 147 8.55 -2.77 17.90
N GLU A 148 8.68 -3.79 18.75
CA GLU A 148 9.95 -4.50 18.94
C GLU A 148 9.99 -5.77 18.09
N ASP A 149 8.89 -6.52 18.06
CA ASP A 149 8.76 -7.77 17.30
C ASP A 149 7.48 -7.77 16.45
N ILE A 150 7.57 -8.40 15.27
CA ILE A 150 6.46 -8.62 14.35
C ILE A 150 6.47 -10.12 13.97
N SER A 151 5.44 -10.88 14.35
CA SER A 151 5.31 -12.31 14.04
C SER A 151 4.18 -12.57 13.04
N CYS A 152 4.47 -13.34 12.01
CA CYS A 152 3.51 -13.83 11.03
C CYS A 152 3.50 -15.37 11.05
N ASP A 153 2.54 -15.95 11.78
CA ASP A 153 2.51 -17.39 12.07
C ASP A 153 1.89 -18.24 10.93
N GLY A 154 1.50 -17.62 9.82
CA GLY A 154 1.00 -18.30 8.63
C GLY A 154 -0.23 -17.67 7.98
N VAL A 155 -0.71 -18.32 6.92
CA VAL A 155 -1.81 -17.82 6.07
C VAL A 155 -3.12 -17.74 6.84
N GLY A 156 -3.84 -16.63 6.66
CA GLY A 156 -5.16 -16.41 7.29
C GLY A 156 -5.12 -16.12 8.79
N ARG A 157 -3.92 -15.92 9.36
CA ARG A 157 -3.74 -15.50 10.75
C ARG A 157 -3.45 -14.01 10.83
N ALA A 158 -3.85 -13.40 11.94
CA ALA A 158 -3.45 -12.04 12.25
C ALA A 158 -1.93 -11.97 12.47
N VAL A 159 -1.34 -10.84 12.12
CA VAL A 159 0.04 -10.52 12.48
C VAL A 159 0.05 -10.12 13.96
N HIS A 160 0.92 -10.76 14.74
CA HIS A 160 1.12 -10.42 16.14
C HIS A 160 2.29 -9.43 16.26
N VAL A 161 2.16 -8.47 17.16
CA VAL A 161 3.20 -7.47 17.40
C VAL A 161 3.49 -7.36 18.88
N TRP A 162 4.75 -7.13 19.23
CA TRP A 162 5.17 -6.75 20.56
C TRP A 162 5.38 -5.24 20.60
N HIS A 163 4.58 -4.54 21.40
CA HIS A 163 4.58 -3.08 21.52
C HIS A 163 5.14 -2.69 22.88
N ARG A 164 5.95 -1.63 22.92
CA ARG A 164 6.57 -1.06 24.14
C ARG A 164 5.58 -0.51 25.14
#